data_AF-A0A938CLV5-F1
#
_entry.id   AF-A0A938CLV5-F1
#
_cell.length_a   1.000
_cell.length_b   1.000
_cell.length_c   1.000
_cell.angle_alpha   90.00
_cell.angle_beta   90.00
_cell.angle_gamma   90.00
#
_symmetry.space_group_name_H-M   'P 1'
#
loop_
_entity.id
_entity.type
_entity.pdbx_description
1 polymer ?
#
loop_
_entity_poly.entity_id
_entity_poly.type
_entity_poly.pdbx_seq_one_letter_code
_entity_poly.pdbx_strand_id
1 'polypeptide(L)'
;MDRRTIAAANSLRAETPPVTRARVVGVLDTVRISTQTFGLKLDDGHEVRGVLSAGDLQTLLLLFAAKERVVVRGDAVFRPSGQLLLIDAEDVGTAQDDSSIWSRAPQPAGTGIDMRALCKPQGPRSGLAALVGRWPGEETEEEVRAALEMLS
;
A
#
# COMPACT_ATOMS: atom_id res chain seq x y z
N MET A 1 31.45 -3.22 24.72
CA MET A 1 30.74 -2.84 23.49
C MET A 1 31.15 -1.42 23.14
N ASP A 2 31.61 -1.17 21.90
CA ASP A 2 32.25 0.10 21.51
C ASP A 2 31.22 1.24 21.31
N ARG A 3 31.56 2.46 21.75
CA ARG A 3 30.69 3.65 21.73
C ARG A 3 30.35 4.09 20.31
N ARG A 4 31.24 3.84 19.35
CA ARG A 4 30.99 4.07 17.91
C ARG A 4 29.93 3.13 17.36
N THR A 5 29.92 1.88 17.78
CA THR A 5 28.92 0.89 17.35
C THR A 5 27.52 1.27 17.83
N ILE A 6 27.39 1.78 19.06
CA ILE A 6 26.11 2.23 19.63
C ILE A 6 25.59 3.47 18.88
N ALA A 7 26.46 4.44 18.58
CA ALA A 7 26.07 5.64 17.84
C ALA A 7 25.59 5.31 16.41
N ALA A 8 26.30 4.43 15.70
CA ALA A 8 25.90 3.99 14.36
C ALA A 8 24.55 3.25 14.37
N ALA A 9 24.34 2.35 15.34
CA ALA A 9 23.07 1.63 15.48
C ALA A 9 21.88 2.58 15.75
N ASN A 10 22.09 3.62 16.56
CA ASN A 10 21.06 4.63 16.84
C ASN A 10 20.73 5.48 15.61
N SER A 11 21.72 5.86 14.79
CA SER A 11 21.48 6.62 13.54
C SER A 11 20.65 5.80 12.56
N LEU A 12 21.03 4.54 12.32
CA LEU A 12 20.30 3.65 11.41
C LEU A 12 18.86 3.43 11.87
N ARG A 13 18.65 3.30 13.18
CA ARG A 13 17.29 3.18 13.74
C ARG A 13 16.46 4.45 13.52
N ALA A 14 17.04 5.64 13.69
CA ALA A 14 16.35 6.91 13.49
C ALA A 14 16.00 7.16 12.00
N GLU A 15 16.83 6.66 11.09
CA GLU A 15 16.63 6.77 9.64
C GLU A 15 15.68 5.68 9.08
N THR A 16 15.39 4.64 9.84
CA THR A 16 14.49 3.56 9.38
C THR A 16 13.04 4.04 9.40
N PRO A 17 12.34 4.02 8.26
CA PRO A 17 10.93 4.37 8.24
C PRO A 17 10.10 3.47 9.16
N PRO A 18 9.00 3.99 9.73
CA PRO A 18 8.11 3.17 10.53
C PRO A 18 7.53 2.04 9.68
N VAL A 19 7.25 0.92 10.34
CA VAL A 19 6.51 -0.21 9.75
C VAL A 19 5.12 0.27 9.33
N THR A 20 4.66 -0.13 8.15
CA THR A 20 3.34 0.27 7.64
C THR A 20 2.54 -0.93 7.18
N ARG A 21 1.24 -0.91 7.43
CA ARG A 21 0.34 -1.93 6.90
C ARG A 21 0.37 -1.95 5.38
N ALA A 22 0.51 -3.15 4.80
CA ALA A 22 0.61 -3.36 3.38
C ALA A 22 -0.34 -4.46 2.89
N ARG A 23 -0.83 -4.24 1.67
CA ARG A 23 -1.52 -5.23 0.86
C ARG A 23 -0.80 -5.29 -0.48
N VAL A 24 -0.33 -6.48 -0.85
CA VAL A 24 0.41 -6.67 -2.10
C VAL A 24 -0.14 -7.87 -2.84
N VAL A 25 -0.31 -7.72 -4.15
CA VAL A 25 -0.86 -8.74 -5.03
C VAL A 25 0.19 -9.17 -6.04
N GLY A 26 0.37 -10.48 -6.24
CA GLY A 26 1.36 -11.00 -7.17
C GLY A 26 1.25 -12.52 -7.31
N VAL A 27 2.30 -13.14 -7.85
CA VAL A 27 2.40 -14.61 -7.98
C VAL A 27 3.59 -15.09 -7.17
N LEU A 28 3.42 -16.17 -6.40
CA LEU A 28 4.52 -16.75 -5.64
C LEU A 28 5.53 -17.38 -6.61
N ASP A 29 6.79 -16.93 -6.53
CA ASP A 29 7.90 -17.41 -7.38
C ASP A 29 8.82 -18.35 -6.62
N THR A 30 9.04 -18.08 -5.33
CA THR A 30 9.84 -18.94 -4.45
C THR A 30 9.17 -19.11 -3.09
N VAL A 31 9.30 -20.30 -2.50
CA VAL A 31 8.93 -20.58 -1.10
C VAL A 31 10.05 -21.38 -0.44
N ARG A 32 10.52 -20.90 0.71
CA ARG A 32 11.55 -21.55 1.53
C ARG A 32 10.95 -21.91 2.88
N ILE A 33 10.68 -23.20 3.05
CA ILE A 33 10.01 -23.79 4.22
C ILE A 33 10.78 -23.53 5.52
N SER A 34 12.10 -23.74 5.53
CA SER A 34 12.91 -23.67 6.76
C SER A 34 12.91 -22.31 7.46
N THR A 35 12.70 -21.24 6.69
CA THR A 35 12.65 -19.86 7.21
C THR A 35 11.29 -19.22 6.99
N GLN A 36 10.31 -19.97 6.48
CA GLN A 36 8.98 -19.49 6.11
C GLN A 36 9.00 -18.22 5.24
N THR A 37 10.02 -18.09 4.39
CA THR A 37 10.17 -16.94 3.50
C THR A 37 9.65 -17.27 2.12
N PHE A 38 9.11 -16.29 1.42
CA PHE A 38 8.68 -16.43 0.03
C PHE A 38 9.07 -15.22 -0.81
N GLY A 39 9.14 -15.43 -2.12
CA GLY A 39 9.28 -14.40 -3.15
C GLY A 39 7.95 -14.22 -3.86
N LEU A 40 7.44 -12.99 -3.87
CA LEU A 40 6.22 -12.60 -4.55
C LEU A 40 6.57 -11.75 -5.77
N LYS A 41 6.32 -12.27 -6.97
CA LYS A 41 6.52 -11.55 -8.22
C LYS A 41 5.34 -10.65 -8.53
N LEU A 42 5.61 -9.39 -8.77
CA LEU A 42 4.64 -8.36 -9.11
C LEU A 42 4.45 -8.25 -10.64
N ASP A 43 3.42 -7.52 -11.06
CA ASP A 43 3.10 -7.31 -12.49
C ASP A 43 4.18 -6.53 -13.23
N ASP A 44 4.89 -5.65 -12.54
CA ASP A 44 6.02 -4.89 -13.08
C ASP A 44 7.33 -5.71 -13.17
N GLY A 45 7.28 -6.99 -12.77
CA GLY A 45 8.39 -7.92 -12.80
C GLY A 45 9.29 -7.88 -11.56
N HIS A 46 9.11 -6.93 -10.65
CA HIS A 46 9.86 -6.90 -9.39
C HIS A 46 9.45 -8.06 -8.48
N GLU A 47 10.40 -8.52 -7.67
CA GLU A 47 10.17 -9.51 -6.64
C GLU A 47 10.16 -8.84 -5.26
N VAL A 48 9.10 -9.07 -4.51
CA VAL A 48 8.97 -8.66 -3.11
C VAL A 48 9.19 -9.87 -2.22
N ARG A 49 10.13 -9.75 -1.29
CA ARG A 49 10.36 -10.77 -0.28
C ARG A 49 9.32 -10.69 0.83
N GLY A 50 8.75 -11.82 1.21
CA GLY A 50 7.88 -11.97 2.37
C GLY A 50 8.39 -13.00 3.37
N VAL A 51 7.92 -12.88 4.61
CA VAL A 51 8.06 -13.87 5.68
C VAL A 51 6.66 -14.17 6.18
N LEU A 52 6.28 -15.44 6.25
CA LEU A 52 5.01 -15.83 6.86
C LEU A 52 5.21 -15.91 8.37
N SER A 53 4.48 -15.10 9.13
CA SER A 53 4.70 -14.95 10.57
C SER A 53 3.58 -15.52 11.42
N ALA A 54 2.34 -15.46 10.91
CA ALA A 54 1.16 -15.96 11.61
C ALA A 54 0.25 -16.87 10.76
N GLY A 55 0.43 -16.90 9.44
CA GLY A 55 -0.42 -17.66 8.53
C GLY A 55 -0.06 -19.16 8.43
N ASP A 56 -0.88 -19.90 7.69
CA ASP A 56 -0.69 -21.33 7.46
C ASP A 56 0.28 -21.61 6.29
N LEU A 57 1.39 -22.27 6.61
CA LEU A 57 2.40 -22.66 5.62
C LEU A 57 1.85 -23.64 4.57
N GLN A 58 0.91 -24.53 4.93
CA GLN A 58 0.35 -25.48 3.98
C GLN A 58 -0.47 -24.76 2.91
N THR A 59 -1.32 -23.81 3.32
CA THR A 59 -2.04 -22.94 2.41
C THR A 59 -1.10 -22.18 1.46
N LEU A 60 0.00 -21.61 1.98
CA LEU A 60 1.02 -20.96 1.14
C LEU A 60 1.61 -21.91 0.09
N LEU A 61 1.92 -23.15 0.47
CA LEU A 61 2.48 -24.16 -0.45
C LEU A 61 1.47 -24.59 -1.52
N LEU A 62 0.19 -24.71 -1.17
CA LEU A 62 -0.89 -25.01 -2.12
C LEU A 62 -1.03 -23.89 -3.16
N LEU A 63 -1.07 -22.63 -2.71
CA LEU A 63 -1.15 -21.46 -3.59
C LEU A 63 0.08 -21.37 -4.51
N PHE A 64 1.27 -21.67 -3.98
CA PHE A 64 2.50 -21.73 -4.78
C PHE A 64 2.46 -22.83 -5.84
N ALA A 65 2.04 -24.03 -5.48
CA ALA A 65 1.94 -25.17 -6.40
C ALA A 65 0.91 -24.90 -7.52
N ALA A 66 -0.19 -24.23 -7.20
CA ALA A 66 -1.22 -23.84 -8.15
C ALA A 66 -0.78 -22.69 -9.08
N LYS A 67 0.33 -22.00 -8.77
CA LYS A 67 0.79 -20.78 -9.46
C LYS A 67 -0.28 -19.71 -9.56
N GLU A 68 -1.10 -19.62 -8.53
CA GLU A 68 -2.20 -18.67 -8.49
C GLU A 68 -1.71 -17.26 -8.18
N ARG A 69 -2.52 -16.29 -8.60
CA ARG A 69 -2.36 -14.93 -8.13
C ARG A 69 -2.85 -14.85 -6.68
N VAL A 70 -1.98 -14.35 -5.81
CA VAL A 70 -2.22 -14.28 -4.37
C VAL A 70 -2.22 -12.84 -3.88
N VAL A 71 -2.92 -12.62 -2.77
CA VAL A 71 -2.88 -11.40 -1.98
C VAL A 71 -2.15 -11.69 -0.68
N VAL A 72 -1.17 -10.87 -0.37
CA VAL A 72 -0.40 -10.89 0.87
C VAL A 72 -0.82 -9.69 1.70
N ARG A 73 -1.21 -9.93 2.96
CA ARG A 73 -1.56 -8.90 3.93
C ARG A 73 -0.65 -9.00 5.14
N GLY A 74 -0.19 -7.85 5.60
CA GLY A 74 0.72 -7.78 6.73
C GLY A 74 1.45 -6.46 6.77
N ASP A 75 2.68 -6.47 7.25
CA ASP A 75 3.43 -5.28 7.58
C ASP A 75 4.66 -5.13 6.66
N ALA A 76 4.76 -3.98 6.00
CA ALA A 76 5.94 -3.63 5.22
C ALA A 76 7.05 -3.10 6.14
N VAL A 77 8.18 -3.79 6.12
CA VAL A 77 9.38 -3.42 6.87
C VAL A 77 10.37 -2.81 5.90
N PHE A 78 10.98 -1.68 6.28
CA PHE A 78 11.88 -0.90 5.43
C PHE A 78 13.31 -0.91 5.95
N ARG A 79 14.25 -0.65 5.04
CA ARG A 79 15.65 -0.33 5.36
C ARG A 79 15.77 1.15 5.77
N PRO A 80 16.88 1.56 6.41
CA PRO A 80 17.21 2.98 6.61
C PRO A 80 17.18 3.82 5.32
N SER A 81 17.44 3.20 4.16
CA SER A 81 17.35 3.86 2.85
C SER A 81 15.92 4.15 2.37
N GLY A 82 14.90 3.67 3.10
CA GLY A 82 13.50 3.73 2.68
C GLY A 82 13.07 2.64 1.69
N GLN A 83 13.99 1.78 1.25
CA GLN A 83 13.65 0.64 0.40
C GLN A 83 12.94 -0.45 1.22
N LEU A 84 11.95 -1.10 0.60
CA LEU A 84 11.28 -2.25 1.18
C LEU A 84 12.31 -3.35 1.47
N LEU A 85 12.36 -3.81 2.71
CA LEU A 85 13.19 -4.92 3.13
C LEU A 85 12.45 -6.24 2.95
N LEU A 86 11.23 -6.32 3.49
CA LEU A 86 10.35 -7.47 3.42
C LEU A 86 8.92 -7.10 3.79
N ILE A 87 8.00 -8.01 3.52
CA ILE A 87 6.65 -8.02 4.10
C ILE A 87 6.59 -9.10 5.17
N ASP A 88 6.25 -8.70 6.39
CA ASP A 88 5.88 -9.59 7.47
C ASP A 88 4.41 -9.98 7.25
N ALA A 89 4.18 -11.15 6.67
CA ALA A 89 2.89 -11.60 6.20
C ALA A 89 2.12 -12.32 7.31
N GLU A 90 0.95 -11.75 7.62
CA GLU A 90 0.00 -12.34 8.56
C GLU A 90 -0.96 -13.30 7.85
N ASP A 91 -1.32 -12.97 6.61
CA ASP A 91 -2.30 -13.70 5.81
C ASP A 91 -1.89 -13.73 4.35
N VAL A 92 -2.10 -14.88 3.71
CA VAL A 92 -1.91 -15.09 2.27
C VAL A 92 -3.10 -15.85 1.72
N GLY A 93 -3.79 -15.25 0.75
CA GLY A 93 -4.99 -15.81 0.15
C GLY A 93 -5.02 -15.65 -1.37
N THR A 94 -6.08 -16.13 -2.00
CA THR A 94 -6.30 -15.98 -3.45
C THR A 94 -6.67 -14.54 -3.80
N ALA A 95 -6.25 -14.09 -4.99
CA ALA A 95 -6.46 -12.72 -5.46
C ALA A 95 -7.25 -12.65 -6.78
N GLN A 96 -8.23 -13.54 -6.98
CA GLN A 96 -8.97 -13.64 -8.24
C GLN A 96 -9.65 -12.33 -8.65
N ASP A 97 -10.19 -11.56 -7.68
CA ASP A 97 -10.88 -10.29 -7.93
C ASP A 97 -10.07 -9.05 -7.53
N ASP A 98 -8.78 -9.24 -7.24
CA ASP A 98 -7.95 -8.20 -6.65
C ASP A 98 -7.32 -7.29 -7.72
N SER A 99 -7.44 -5.99 -7.51
CA SER A 99 -7.00 -4.99 -8.48
C SER A 99 -5.46 -4.96 -8.63
N SER A 100 -4.99 -4.80 -9.87
CA SER A 100 -3.55 -4.65 -10.20
C SER A 100 -2.90 -3.43 -9.55
N ILE A 101 -3.67 -2.47 -9.02
CA ILE A 101 -3.14 -1.35 -8.23
C ILE A 101 -2.37 -1.81 -6.98
N TRP A 102 -2.62 -3.03 -6.51
CA TRP A 102 -1.91 -3.64 -5.39
C TRP A 102 -0.69 -4.46 -5.82
N SER A 103 -0.43 -4.59 -7.13
CA SER A 103 0.76 -5.26 -7.66
C SER A 103 1.93 -4.29 -7.83
N ARG A 104 2.29 -3.64 -6.72
CA ARG A 104 3.44 -2.72 -6.62
C ARG A 104 4.09 -2.87 -5.26
N ALA A 105 5.40 -2.66 -5.19
CA ALA A 105 6.11 -2.65 -3.93
C ALA A 105 5.59 -1.52 -3.03
N PRO A 106 5.23 -1.79 -1.76
CA PRO A 106 4.90 -0.76 -0.80
C PRO A 106 6.03 0.25 -0.67
N GLN A 107 5.67 1.52 -0.60
CA GLN A 107 6.59 2.61 -0.29
C GLN A 107 6.35 3.06 1.15
N PRO A 108 7.40 3.50 1.86
CA PRO A 108 7.22 4.05 3.19
C PRO A 108 6.26 5.24 3.09
N ALA A 109 5.33 5.33 4.05
CA ALA A 109 4.44 6.49 4.13
C ALA A 109 5.31 7.76 4.16
N GLY A 110 5.17 8.61 3.14
CA GLY A 110 5.97 9.82 3.02
C GLY A 110 5.88 10.66 4.30
N THR A 111 7.00 11.24 4.70
CA THR A 111 7.05 12.16 5.85
C THR A 111 6.26 13.42 5.52
N GLY A 112 4.97 13.42 5.85
CA GLY A 112 4.08 14.56 5.66
C GLY A 112 3.56 14.69 4.23
N ILE A 113 2.24 14.79 4.11
CA ILE A 113 1.62 15.30 2.90
C ILE A 113 2.05 16.77 2.76
N ASP A 114 2.65 17.15 1.63
CA ASP A 114 2.87 18.57 1.34
C ASP A 114 1.53 19.25 1.08
N MET A 115 0.94 19.78 2.15
CA MET A 115 -0.33 20.49 2.10
C MET A 115 -0.29 21.67 1.13
N ARG A 116 0.89 22.28 0.88
CA ARG A 116 1.00 23.38 -0.09
C ARG A 116 0.90 22.87 -1.52
N ALA A 117 1.44 21.69 -1.82
CA ALA A 117 1.27 21.05 -3.12
C ALA A 117 -0.20 20.63 -3.39
N LEU A 118 -0.96 20.35 -2.34
CA LEU A 118 -2.40 20.07 -2.45
C LEU A 118 -3.26 21.33 -2.62
N CYS A 119 -2.83 22.46 -2.06
CA CYS A 119 -3.53 23.74 -2.17
C CYS A 119 -3.38 24.34 -3.57
N LYS A 120 -4.33 24.07 -4.47
CA LYS A 120 -4.42 24.80 -5.75
C LYS A 120 -5.05 26.18 -5.53
N PRO A 121 -4.41 27.29 -5.97
CA PRO A 121 -4.99 28.61 -5.88
C PRO A 121 -6.31 28.65 -6.65
N GLN A 122 -7.39 29.01 -5.95
CA GLN A 122 -8.72 29.14 -6.52
C GLN A 122 -8.92 30.59 -6.99
N GLY A 123 -9.26 30.77 -8.26
CA GLY A 123 -9.61 32.07 -8.83
C GLY A 123 -11.13 32.29 -8.89
N PRO A 124 -11.58 33.45 -9.38
CA PRO A 124 -13.00 33.77 -9.54
C PRO A 124 -13.79 32.81 -10.47
N ARG A 125 -13.07 31.94 -11.20
CA ARG A 125 -13.62 30.96 -12.15
C ARG A 125 -13.36 29.50 -11.75
N SER A 126 -12.89 29.24 -10.53
CA SER A 126 -12.63 27.88 -10.07
C SER A 126 -13.20 27.62 -8.68
N GLY A 127 -13.37 26.34 -8.34
CA GLY A 127 -13.85 25.90 -7.04
C GLY A 127 -15.26 26.42 -6.73
N LEU A 128 -15.53 26.63 -5.44
CA LEU A 128 -16.85 27.12 -4.98
C LEU A 128 -17.18 28.52 -5.53
N ALA A 129 -16.20 29.39 -5.75
CA ALA A 129 -16.44 30.74 -6.27
C ALA A 129 -17.06 30.76 -7.69
N ALA A 130 -16.84 29.71 -8.48
CA ALA A 130 -17.48 29.56 -9.79
C ALA A 130 -18.95 29.12 -9.70
N LEU A 131 -19.34 28.52 -8.57
CA LEU A 131 -20.67 27.96 -8.32
C LEU A 131 -21.56 28.95 -7.53
N VAL A 132 -20.95 29.67 -6.58
CA VAL A 132 -21.63 30.66 -5.74
C VAL A 132 -22.19 31.79 -6.60
N GLY A 133 -23.52 31.95 -6.59
CA GLY A 133 -24.26 32.94 -7.37
C GLY A 133 -24.68 32.49 -8.78
N ARG A 134 -24.23 31.30 -9.24
CA ARG A 134 -24.78 30.63 -10.44
C ARG A 134 -25.73 29.50 -10.09
N TRP A 135 -25.67 29.00 -8.86
CA TRP A 135 -26.61 28.03 -8.35
C TRP A 135 -28.01 28.69 -8.25
N PRO A 136 -29.00 28.26 -9.05
CA PRO A 136 -30.30 28.93 -9.11
C PRO A 136 -31.07 28.84 -7.80
N GLY A 137 -30.83 27.77 -7.01
CA GLY A 137 -31.37 27.63 -5.65
C GLY A 137 -32.88 27.35 -5.59
N GLU A 138 -33.52 27.17 -6.74
CA GLU A 138 -34.94 26.79 -6.86
C GLU A 138 -35.15 25.29 -7.10
N GLU A 139 -34.07 24.49 -7.08
CA GLU A 139 -34.14 23.05 -7.23
C GLU A 139 -34.81 22.41 -6.00
N THR A 140 -35.71 21.45 -6.20
CA THR A 140 -36.32 20.72 -5.09
C THR A 140 -35.35 19.67 -4.52
N GLU A 141 -35.59 19.20 -3.29
CA GLU A 141 -34.77 18.14 -2.69
C GLU A 141 -34.70 16.87 -3.57
N GLU A 142 -35.78 16.58 -4.31
CA GLU A 142 -35.86 15.45 -5.23
C GLU A 142 -34.97 15.62 -6.46
N GLU A 143 -34.90 16.82 -7.03
CA GLU A 143 -34.05 17.13 -8.18
C GLU A 143 -32.57 17.04 -7.82
N VAL A 144 -32.20 17.55 -6.64
CA VAL A 144 -30.84 17.44 -6.09
C VAL A 144 -30.46 15.97 -5.88
N ARG A 145 -31.38 15.17 -5.34
CA ARG A 145 -31.15 13.73 -5.10
C ARG A 145 -30.92 12.96 -6.40
N ALA A 146 -31.73 13.20 -7.42
CA ALA A 146 -31.59 12.53 -8.72
C ALA A 146 -30.24 12.87 -9.41
N ALA A 147 -29.79 14.12 -9.33
CA ALA A 147 -28.51 14.53 -9.89
C ALA A 147 -27.31 13.87 -9.18
N LEU A 148 -27.40 13.66 -7.85
CA LEU A 148 -26.39 12.95 -7.07
C LEU A 148 -26.31 11.46 -7.43
N GLU A 149 -27.43 10.80 -7.65
CA GLU A 149 -27.46 9.40 -8.07
C GLU A 149 -26.82 9.17 -9.45
N MET A 150 -26.90 10.15 -10.36
CA MET A 150 -26.27 10.05 -11.69
C MET A 150 -24.74 10.16 -11.67
N LEU A 151 -24.16 10.69 -10.59
CA LEU A 151 -22.70 10.91 -10.46
C LEU A 151 -22.00 9.82 -9.64
N SER A 152 -22.76 8.90 -9.03
CA SER A 152 -22.25 7.74 -8.29
C SER A 152 -22.16 6.50 -9.17
#